data_AF-A0A9E3TZ75-F1
#
_entry.id   AF-A0A9E3TZ75-F1
#
_cell.length_a   1.000
_cell.length_b   1.000
_cell.length_c   1.000
_cell.angle_alpha   90.00
_cell.angle_beta   90.00
_cell.angle_gamma   90.00
#
_symmetry.space_group_name_H-M   'P 1'
#
loop_
_entity.id
_entity.type
_entity.pdbx_description
1 polymer ?
#
loop_
_entity_poly.entity_id
_entity_poly.type
_entity_poly.pdbx_seq_one_letter_code
_entity_poly.pdbx_strand_id
1 'polypeptide(L)'
;MNHERSIARQQLRRRRHVRHRIRGSAERPRLTVFRSLQHIYCQVIDDQSGKTLASASTRDAELRGQVKYGGNMEAASAVGKAIAERAKAAGVSLVC
;
A
#
# COMPACT_ATOMS: atom_id res chain seq x y z
N MET A 1 -27.25 8.29 -11.17
CA MET A 1 -25.84 7.82 -11.30
C MET A 1 -25.30 7.58 -9.90
N ASN A 2 -24.88 6.35 -9.56
CA ASN A 2 -24.34 6.08 -8.22
C ASN A 2 -22.98 6.76 -8.07
N HIS A 3 -22.93 7.84 -7.29
CA HIS A 3 -21.75 8.71 -7.12
C HIS A 3 -20.50 7.91 -6.70
N GLU A 4 -20.66 6.97 -5.78
CA GLU A 4 -19.59 6.08 -5.31
C GLU A 4 -18.97 5.23 -6.42
N ARG A 5 -19.80 4.70 -7.33
CA ARG A 5 -19.33 3.89 -8.47
C ARG A 5 -18.54 4.74 -9.45
N SER A 6 -18.90 6.02 -9.61
CA SER A 6 -18.15 6.98 -10.45
C SER A 6 -16.76 7.25 -9.89
N ILE A 7 -16.66 7.52 -8.57
CA ILE A 7 -15.38 7.75 -7.88
C ILE A 7 -14.49 6.51 -7.97
N ALA A 8 -15.01 5.32 -7.66
CA ALA A 8 -14.23 4.08 -7.73
C ALA A 8 -13.69 3.82 -9.13
N ARG A 9 -14.51 4.06 -10.18
CA ARG A 9 -14.09 3.94 -11.58
C ARG A 9 -12.99 4.94 -11.93
N GLN A 10 -13.10 6.19 -11.47
CA GLN A 10 -12.08 7.22 -11.71
C GLN A 10 -10.75 6.87 -11.03
N GLN A 11 -10.80 6.39 -9.78
CA GLN A 11 -9.61 5.94 -9.04
C GLN A 11 -8.94 4.75 -9.72
N LEU A 12 -9.72 3.75 -10.17
CA LEU A 12 -9.19 2.58 -10.88
C LEU A 12 -8.51 2.99 -12.20
N ARG A 13 -9.11 3.91 -12.95
CA ARG A 13 -8.52 4.44 -14.19
C ARG A 13 -7.18 5.13 -13.92
N ARG A 14 -7.11 6.01 -12.92
CA ARG A 14 -5.86 6.68 -12.51
C ARG A 14 -4.80 5.67 -12.07
N ARG A 15 -5.18 4.66 -11.28
CA ARG A 15 -4.28 3.60 -10.82
C ARG A 15 -3.66 2.83 -12.00
N ARG A 16 -4.47 2.44 -12.98
CA ARG A 16 -4.00 1.75 -14.20
C ARG A 16 -3.05 2.63 -15.01
N HIS A 17 -3.38 3.92 -15.16
CA HIS A 17 -2.53 4.86 -15.89
C HIS A 17 -1.15 5.03 -15.24
N VAL A 18 -1.10 5.19 -13.91
CA VAL A 18 0.17 5.28 -13.17
C VAL A 18 0.95 3.96 -13.26
N ARG A 19 0.28 2.81 -13.07
CA ARG A 19 0.90 1.48 -13.15
C ARG A 19 1.46 1.16 -14.54
N HIS A 20 1.00 1.83 -15.60
CA HIS A 20 1.58 1.64 -16.93
C HIS A 20 3.06 2.05 -16.98
N ARG A 21 3.42 3.14 -16.28
CA ARG A 21 4.80 3.65 -16.22
C ARG A 21 5.62 3.06 -15.06
N ILE A 22 4.96 2.77 -13.93
CA ILE A 22 5.62 2.21 -12.74
C ILE A 22 5.47 0.69 -12.73
N ARG A 23 6.57 -0.01 -13.04
CA ARG A 23 6.69 -1.47 -12.91
C ARG A 23 7.78 -1.81 -11.90
N GLY A 24 7.46 -2.70 -10.96
CA GLY A 24 8.42 -3.18 -9.97
C GLY A 24 9.24 -4.36 -10.50
N SER A 25 10.55 -4.33 -10.26
CA SER A 25 11.45 -5.49 -10.44
C SER A 25 11.86 -6.07 -9.08
N ALA A 26 12.61 -7.18 -9.07
CA ALA A 26 13.14 -7.73 -7.83
C ALA A 26 14.05 -6.74 -7.05
N GLU A 27 14.84 -5.93 -7.77
CA GLU A 27 15.73 -4.92 -7.17
C GLU A 27 14.97 -3.68 -6.67
N ARG A 28 13.90 -3.32 -7.38
CA ARG A 28 13.07 -2.16 -7.05
C ARG A 28 11.59 -2.52 -7.18
N PRO A 29 11.04 -3.24 -6.18
CA PRO A 29 9.63 -3.64 -6.18
C PRO A 29 8.73 -2.41 -6.03
N ARG A 30 7.50 -2.54 -6.53
CA ARG A 30 6.51 -1.47 -6.55
C ARG A 30 5.79 -1.38 -5.22
N LEU A 31 5.75 -0.20 -4.62
CA LEU A 31 4.93 0.08 -3.46
C LEU A 31 3.51 0.47 -3.91
N THR A 32 2.50 -0.24 -3.43
CA THR A 32 1.10 0.12 -3.64
C THR A 32 0.42 0.49 -2.34
N VAL A 33 -0.35 1.56 -2.38
CA VAL A 33 -1.12 2.05 -1.23
C VAL A 33 -2.60 2.09 -1.61
N PHE A 34 -3.43 1.55 -0.74
CA PHE A 34 -4.88 1.67 -0.81
C PHE A 34 -5.40 2.32 0.47
N ARG A 35 -6.15 3.41 0.29
CA ARG A 35 -6.78 4.15 1.39
C ARG A 35 -8.29 4.09 1.23
N SER A 36 -8.94 3.63 2.28
CA SER A 36 -10.38 3.76 2.50
C SER A 36 -10.64 4.90 3.49
N LEU A 37 -11.90 5.13 3.85
CA LEU A 37 -12.24 6.12 4.87
C LEU A 37 -11.61 5.76 6.22
N GLN A 38 -11.69 4.49 6.62
CA GLN A 38 -11.32 4.03 7.98
C GLN A 38 -9.95 3.37 8.06
N HIS A 39 -9.40 2.89 6.94
CA HIS A 39 -8.21 2.05 6.93
C HIS A 39 -7.25 2.39 5.79
N ILE A 40 -5.96 2.22 6.07
CA ILE A 40 -4.86 2.28 5.10
C ILE A 40 -4.21 0.90 4.99
N TYR A 41 -3.89 0.52 3.77
CA TYR A 41 -3.21 -0.72 3.40
C TYR A 41 -2.05 -0.39 2.46
N CYS A 42 -0.93 -1.07 2.63
CA CYS A 42 0.21 -0.99 1.72
C CYS A 42 0.82 -2.36 1.45
N GLN A 43 1.38 -2.52 0.26
CA GLN A 43 2.04 -3.74 -0.18
C GLN A 43 3.26 -3.40 -1.03
N VAL A 44 4.33 -4.15 -0.86
CA VAL A 44 5.53 -4.14 -1.71
C VAL A 44 5.46 -5.37 -2.60
N ILE A 45 5.39 -5.16 -3.91
CA ILE A 45 5.10 -6.21 -4.89
C ILE A 45 6.21 -6.24 -5.93
N ASP A 46 6.74 -7.42 -6.21
CA ASP A 46 7.53 -7.68 -7.40
C ASP A 46 6.58 -8.04 -8.56
N ASP A 47 6.51 -7.17 -9.58
CA ASP A 47 5.62 -7.39 -10.73
C ASP A 47 6.17 -8.45 -11.71
N GLN A 48 7.46 -8.81 -11.64
CA GLN A 48 8.05 -9.85 -12.50
C GLN A 48 7.64 -11.24 -12.02
N SER A 49 7.79 -11.51 -10.72
CA SER A 49 7.37 -12.78 -10.12
C SER A 49 5.89 -12.81 -9.71
N GLY A 50 5.24 -11.65 -9.65
CA GLY A 50 3.85 -11.51 -9.18
C GLY A 50 3.71 -11.73 -7.67
N LYS A 51 4.81 -11.70 -6.90
CA LYS A 51 4.82 -11.99 -5.47
C LYS A 51 4.75 -10.70 -4.65
N THR A 52 4.01 -10.75 -3.55
CA THR A 52 4.03 -9.70 -2.53
C THR A 52 5.14 -10.02 -1.54
N LEU A 53 6.12 -9.13 -1.42
CA LEU A 53 7.29 -9.30 -0.57
C LEU A 53 7.02 -8.85 0.87
N ALA A 54 6.26 -7.76 1.02
CA ALA A 54 5.85 -7.24 2.30
C ALA A 54 4.45 -6.62 2.20
N SER A 55 3.70 -6.65 3.29
CA SER A 55 2.42 -5.95 3.40
C SER A 55 2.26 -5.37 4.79
N ALA A 56 1.53 -4.27 4.92
CA ALA A 56 1.13 -3.73 6.21
C ALA A 56 -0.23 -3.04 6.10
N SER A 57 -1.00 -3.10 7.18
CA SER A 57 -2.30 -2.45 7.26
C SER A 57 -2.64 -1.99 8.65
N THR A 58 -3.48 -0.96 8.73
CA THR A 58 -4.09 -0.54 10.02
C THR A 58 -4.94 -1.63 10.69
N ARG A 59 -5.23 -2.74 9.99
CA ARG A 59 -5.95 -3.89 10.55
C ARG A 59 -5.04 -4.96 11.11
N ASP A 60 -3.74 -4.86 10.90
CA ASP A 60 -2.76 -5.82 11.42
C ASP A 60 -2.79 -5.80 12.94
N ALA A 61 -2.59 -6.96 13.57
CA ALA A 61 -2.68 -7.12 15.02
C ALA A 61 -1.76 -6.15 15.77
N GLU A 62 -0.55 -5.92 15.25
CA GLU A 62 0.45 -5.02 15.80
C GLU A 62 0.02 -3.55 15.78
N LEU A 63 -0.76 -3.14 14.77
CA LEU A 63 -1.14 -1.74 14.53
C LEU A 63 -2.55 -1.41 15.03
N ARG A 64 -3.43 -2.41 15.13
CA ARG A 64 -4.85 -2.23 15.47
C ARG A 64 -5.07 -1.66 16.88
N GLY A 65 -4.14 -1.90 17.81
CA GLY A 65 -4.17 -1.34 19.16
C GLY A 65 -3.46 0.01 19.33
N GLN A 66 -2.60 0.37 18.38
CA GLN A 66 -1.78 1.58 18.45
C GLN A 66 -2.48 2.81 17.86
N VAL A 67 -3.49 2.59 17.02
CA VAL A 67 -4.13 3.66 16.23
C VAL A 67 -5.64 3.68 16.51
N LYS A 68 -6.12 4.79 17.09
CA LYS A 68 -7.56 4.99 17.38
C LYS A 68 -8.41 5.10 16.12
N TYR A 69 -7.85 5.68 15.04
CA TYR A 69 -8.52 5.83 13.74
C TYR A 69 -7.56 5.55 12.58
N GLY A 70 -7.82 4.51 11.80
CA GLY A 70 -6.89 4.04 10.76
C GLY A 70 -6.85 4.85 9.46
N GLY A 71 -7.58 5.97 9.37
CA GLY A 71 -7.66 6.80 8.16
C GLY A 71 -6.99 8.18 8.29
N ASN A 72 -6.27 8.45 9.38
CA ASN A 72 -5.61 9.73 9.65
C ASN A 72 -4.09 9.70 9.34
N MET A 73 -3.41 10.83 9.55
CA MET A 73 -1.97 10.95 9.29
C MET A 73 -1.11 10.09 10.23
N GLU A 74 -1.52 9.95 11.49
CA GLU A 74 -0.83 9.11 12.48
C GLU A 74 -0.84 7.64 12.05
N ALA A 75 -2.01 7.15 11.62
CA ALA A 75 -2.16 5.81 11.05
C ALA A 75 -1.23 5.60 9.85
N ALA A 76 -1.14 6.58 8.96
CA ALA A 76 -0.26 6.51 7.79
C ALA A 76 1.22 6.43 8.20
N SER A 77 1.63 7.18 9.24
CA SER A 77 3.00 7.13 9.78
C SER A 77 3.30 5.75 10.39
N ALA A 78 2.38 5.22 11.19
CA ALA A 78 2.54 3.90 11.81
C ALA A 78 2.62 2.77 10.77
N VAL A 79 1.74 2.78 9.78
CA VAL A 79 1.78 1.83 8.65
C VAL A 79 3.07 1.97 7.85
N GLY A 80 3.55 3.21 7.64
CA GLY A 80 4.81 3.50 6.96
C GLY A 80 6.03 2.91 7.67
N LYS A 81 6.08 3.01 9.01
CA LYS A 81 7.14 2.39 9.81
C LYS A 81 7.09 0.86 9.71
N ALA A 82 5.91 0.28 9.90
CA ALA A 82 5.73 -1.17 9.85
C ALA A 82 6.11 -1.77 8.48
N ILE A 83 5.71 -1.13 7.36
CA ILE A 83 6.09 -1.65 6.04
C ILE A 83 7.58 -1.51 5.76
N ALA A 84 8.23 -0.45 6.26
CA ALA A 84 9.66 -0.26 6.07
C ALA A 84 10.48 -1.33 6.81
N GLU A 85 10.08 -1.68 8.04
CA GLU A 85 10.70 -2.76 8.81
C GLU A 85 10.52 -4.12 8.12
N ARG A 86 9.29 -4.42 7.67
CA ARG A 86 8.99 -5.67 6.96
C ARG A 86 9.70 -5.76 5.60
N ALA A 87 9.80 -4.66 4.87
CA ALA A 87 10.51 -4.60 3.60
C ALA A 87 12.02 -4.84 3.79
N LYS A 88 12.62 -4.22 4.81
CA LYS A 88 14.03 -4.45 5.15
C LYS A 88 14.29 -5.90 5.57
N ALA A 89 13.38 -6.50 6.36
CA ALA A 89 13.47 -7.91 6.73
C ALA A 89 13.37 -8.84 5.51
N ALA A 90 12.62 -8.44 4.47
CA ALA A 90 12.55 -9.13 3.18
C ALA A 90 13.71 -8.79 2.23
N GLY A 91 14.72 -8.04 2.66
CA GLY A 91 15.89 -7.67 1.85
C GLY A 91 15.66 -6.54 0.84
N VAL A 92 14.55 -5.80 0.95
CA VAL A 92 14.21 -4.71 0.03
C VAL A 92 14.66 -3.36 0.61
N SER A 93 15.58 -2.70 -0.07
CA SER A 93 16.11 -1.37 0.32
C SER A 93 15.51 -0.23 -0.50
N LEU A 94 15.13 -0.49 -1.76
CA LEU A 94 14.65 0.50 -2.72
C LEU A 94 13.27 0.08 -3.26
N VAL A 95 12.37 1.04 -3.42
CA VAL A 95 11.01 0.81 -3.97
C VAL A 95 10.66 1.85 -5.04
N CYS A 96 9.72 1.51 -5.93
CA CYS A 96 9.16 2.43 -6.93
C CYS A 96 7.69 2.75 -6.71
#